data_AF-A0A1Q6V1D8-F1
#
_entry.id   AF-A0A1Q6V1D8-F1
#
_cell.length_a   1.000
_cell.length_b   1.000
_cell.length_c   1.000
_cell.angle_alpha   90.00
_cell.angle_beta   90.00
_cell.angle_gamma   90.00
#
_symmetry.space_group_name_H-M   'P 1'
#
loop_
_entity.id
_entity.type
_entity.pdbx_description
1 polymer ?
#
loop_
_entity_poly.entity_id
_entity_poly.type
_entity_poly.pdbx_seq_one_letter_code
_entity_poly.pdbx_strand_id
1 'polypeptide(L)'
;MDKSEQIKIIEEMQQVVAQMKLDDIDENPEIVEEYFNCDCCGKTQTLAGSVRYGDYRLCNDCVLKAEIGFALNKFNNIKTLIDAMENNRLEEMCQYIKNDENRHIN
;
A
#
# COMPACT_ATOMS: atom_id res chain seq x y z
N MET A 1 -9.54 24.07 1.17
CA MET A 1 -9.49 23.14 0.02
C MET A 1 -10.90 22.65 -0.23
N ASP A 2 -11.47 23.03 -1.37
CA ASP A 2 -12.83 22.64 -1.75
C ASP A 2 -12.88 21.13 -2.09
N LYS A 3 -14.06 20.50 -1.98
CA LYS A 3 -14.21 19.07 -2.25
C LYS A 3 -13.84 18.71 -3.70
N SER A 4 -14.12 19.59 -4.66
CA SER A 4 -13.74 19.41 -6.06
C SER A 4 -12.22 19.32 -6.23
N GLU A 5 -11.48 20.16 -5.50
CA GLU A 5 -10.02 20.21 -5.53
C GLU A 5 -9.40 18.95 -4.91
N GLN A 6 -9.98 18.44 -3.83
CA GLN A 6 -9.55 17.18 -3.22
C GLN A 6 -9.72 15.98 -4.16
N ILE A 7 -10.82 15.94 -4.91
CA ILE A 7 -11.09 14.87 -5.88
C ILE A 7 -10.05 14.89 -6.99
N LYS A 8 -9.69 16.07 -7.52
CA LYS A 8 -8.65 16.18 -8.54
C LYS A 8 -7.30 15.68 -8.05
N ILE A 9 -6.90 16.06 -6.84
CA ILE A 9 -5.66 15.56 -6.21
C ILE A 9 -5.70 14.03 -6.10
N ILE A 10 -6.84 13.46 -5.70
CA ILE A 10 -6.99 12.01 -5.59
C ILE A 10 -6.83 11.33 -6.96
N GLU A 11 -7.49 11.86 -8.00
CA GLU A 11 -7.41 11.32 -9.37
C GLU A 11 -5.99 11.43 -9.94
N GLU A 12 -5.31 12.54 -9.71
CA GLU A 12 -3.91 12.74 -10.13
C GLU A 12 -2.97 11.75 -9.43
N MET A 13 -3.09 11.58 -8.11
CA MET A 13 -2.27 10.62 -7.36
C MET A 13 -2.57 9.17 -7.75
N GLN A 14 -3.82 8.84 -8.08
CA GLN A 14 -4.18 7.53 -8.62
C GLN A 14 -3.45 7.22 -9.93
N GLN A 15 -3.38 8.20 -10.84
CA GLN A 15 -2.67 8.04 -12.10
C GLN A 15 -1.16 7.88 -11.89
N VAL A 16 -0.57 8.72 -11.03
CA VAL A 16 0.87 8.66 -10.73
C VAL A 16 1.25 7.29 -10.16
N VAL A 17 0.55 6.82 -9.13
CA VAL A 17 0.88 5.56 -8.47
C VAL A 17 0.61 4.33 -9.37
N ALA A 18 -0.41 4.42 -10.24
CA ALA A 18 -0.65 3.39 -11.24
C ALA A 18 0.48 3.34 -12.29
N GLN A 19 0.96 4.51 -12.74
CA GLN A 19 2.09 4.56 -13.67
C GLN A 19 3.38 4.06 -13.03
N MET A 20 3.66 4.39 -11.77
CA MET A 20 4.82 3.84 -11.05
C MET A 20 4.84 2.31 -11.08
N LYS A 21 3.68 1.67 -10.92
CA LYS A 21 3.59 0.21 -11.01
C LYS A 21 3.88 -0.28 -12.43
N LEU A 22 3.39 0.41 -13.45
CA LEU A 22 3.62 0.04 -14.85
C LEU A 22 5.08 0.20 -15.23
N ASP A 23 5.71 1.30 -14.81
CA ASP A 23 7.12 1.59 -15.04
C ASP A 23 8.01 0.51 -14.40
N ASP A 24 7.73 0.12 -13.15
CA ASP A 24 8.44 -0.98 -12.48
C ASP A 24 8.33 -2.31 -13.26
N ILE A 25 7.16 -2.60 -13.83
CA ILE A 25 6.90 -3.82 -14.61
C ILE A 25 7.58 -3.77 -15.98
N ASP A 26 7.63 -2.60 -16.61
CA ASP A 26 8.32 -2.39 -17.88
C ASP A 26 9.85 -2.53 -17.70
N GLU A 27 10.39 -2.00 -16.60
CA GLU A 27 11.82 -2.12 -16.26
C GLU A 27 12.19 -3.55 -15.84
N ASN A 28 11.34 -4.21 -15.04
CA ASN A 28 11.57 -5.59 -14.61
C ASN A 28 10.25 -6.38 -14.59
N PRO A 29 9.93 -7.13 -15.67
CA PRO A 29 8.71 -7.94 -15.72
C PRO A 29 8.59 -9.00 -14.63
N GLU A 30 9.71 -9.47 -14.07
CA GLU A 30 9.71 -10.51 -13.01
C GLU A 30 9.24 -9.95 -11.65
N ILE A 31 9.23 -8.62 -11.48
CA ILE A 31 8.85 -7.96 -10.21
C ILE A 31 7.39 -8.21 -9.81
N VAL A 32 6.55 -8.65 -10.76
CA VAL A 32 5.17 -9.07 -10.49
C VAL A 32 5.09 -10.41 -9.78
N GLU A 33 6.11 -11.25 -9.90
CA GLU A 33 6.21 -12.56 -9.25
C GLU A 33 6.97 -12.48 -7.91
N GLU A 34 7.57 -11.33 -7.59
CA GLU A 34 8.19 -11.09 -6.30
C GLU A 34 7.17 -10.52 -5.32
N TYR A 35 6.88 -11.27 -4.24
CA TYR A 35 5.89 -10.90 -3.24
C TYR A 35 6.53 -10.48 -1.92
N PHE A 36 5.85 -9.57 -1.22
CA PHE A 36 6.23 -9.15 0.12
C PHE A 36 4.99 -8.82 0.96
N ASN A 37 5.16 -8.77 2.28
CA ASN A 37 4.11 -8.33 3.20
C ASN A 37 4.22 -6.82 3.42
N CYS A 38 3.16 -6.09 3.11
CA CYS A 38 3.11 -4.64 3.30
C CYS A 38 3.16 -4.26 4.78
N ASP A 39 4.05 -3.35 5.16
CA ASP A 39 4.16 -2.88 6.56
C ASP A 39 2.97 -2.05 7.02
N CYS A 40 2.17 -1.52 6.09
CA CYS A 40 1.00 -0.71 6.40
C CYS A 40 -0.28 -1.54 6.52
N CYS A 41 -0.61 -2.38 5.54
CA CYS A 41 -1.86 -3.15 5.54
C CYS A 41 -1.70 -4.63 5.91
N GLY A 42 -0.48 -5.16 6.03
CA GLY A 42 -0.22 -6.57 6.33
C GLY A 42 -0.47 -7.53 5.18
N LYS A 43 -1.05 -7.09 4.06
CA LYS A 43 -1.33 -7.94 2.90
C LYS A 43 -0.06 -8.33 2.16
N THR A 44 -0.03 -9.57 1.70
CA THR A 44 0.95 -10.04 0.71
C THR A 44 0.59 -9.46 -0.65
N GLN A 45 1.49 -8.67 -1.22
CA GLN A 45 1.32 -8.02 -2.54
C GLN A 45 2.62 -8.12 -3.34
N THR A 46 2.52 -7.88 -4.64
CA THR A 46 3.68 -7.82 -5.56
C THR A 46 4.60 -6.64 -5.20
N LEU A 47 5.90 -6.78 -5.43
CA LEU A 47 6.86 -5.68 -5.29
C LEU A 47 6.66 -4.57 -6.32
N ALA A 48 5.99 -4.88 -7.44
CA ALA A 48 5.61 -3.90 -8.45
C ALA A 48 4.84 -2.71 -7.85
N GLY A 49 5.37 -1.51 -8.02
CA GLY A 49 4.80 -0.26 -7.51
C GLY A 49 4.90 -0.10 -6.01
N SER A 50 5.75 -0.88 -5.33
CA SER A 50 6.00 -0.75 -3.89
C SER A 50 7.07 0.29 -3.60
N VAL A 51 6.85 1.11 -2.57
CA VAL A 51 7.76 2.20 -2.20
C VAL A 51 8.25 2.01 -0.77
N ARG A 52 9.52 2.36 -0.53
CA ARG A 52 10.10 2.43 0.82
C ARG A 52 10.01 3.83 1.38
N TYR A 53 9.40 3.96 2.56
CA TYR A 53 9.40 5.17 3.38
C TYR A 53 10.21 4.91 4.65
N GLY A 54 11.50 5.26 4.61
CA GLY A 54 12.44 4.91 5.69
C GLY A 54 12.53 3.38 5.85
N ASP A 55 12.19 2.89 7.03
CA ASP A 55 12.24 1.47 7.38
C ASP A 55 10.99 0.67 6.94
N TYR A 56 9.96 1.34 6.41
CA TYR A 56 8.69 0.71 6.05
C TYR A 56 8.55 0.57 4.53
N ARG A 57 8.19 -0.62 4.05
CA ARG A 57 7.81 -0.86 2.65
C ARG A 57 6.29 -0.97 2.51
N LEU A 58 5.73 -0.12 1.65
CA LEU A 58 4.30 -0.07 1.39
C LEU A 58 3.98 -0.66 0.02
N CYS A 59 2.89 -1.43 -0.08
CA CYS A 59 2.34 -1.85 -1.36
C CYS A 59 1.74 -0.67 -2.11
N ASN A 60 1.57 -0.80 -3.42
CA ASN A 60 1.08 0.25 -4.30
C ASN A 60 -0.23 0.91 -3.80
N ASP A 61 -1.17 0.13 -3.25
CA ASP A 61 -2.41 0.67 -2.65
C ASP A 61 -2.16 1.54 -1.41
N CYS A 62 -1.19 1.16 -0.58
CA CYS A 62 -0.82 1.92 0.62
C CYS A 62 0.01 3.15 0.27
N VAL A 63 0.84 3.08 -0.78
CA VAL A 63 1.52 4.23 -1.38
C VAL A 63 0.49 5.26 -1.82
N LEU A 64 -0.55 4.85 -2.54
CA LEU A 64 -1.62 5.77 -2.93
C LEU A 64 -2.27 6.48 -1.73
N LYS A 65 -2.56 5.76 -0.65
CA LYS A 65 -3.09 6.36 0.59
C LYS A 65 -2.11 7.34 1.22
N ALA A 66 -0.82 7.03 1.20
CA ALA A 66 0.24 7.90 1.70
C ALA A 66 0.33 9.18 0.89
N GLU A 67 0.45 9.08 -0.44
CA GLU A 67 0.58 10.22 -1.35
C GLU A 67 -0.65 11.14 -1.29
N ILE A 68 -1.87 10.58 -1.28
CA ILE A 68 -3.09 11.37 -1.08
C ILE A 68 -3.08 12.04 0.29
N GLY A 69 -2.67 11.33 1.35
CA GLY A 69 -2.59 11.88 2.69
C GLY A 69 -1.61 13.04 2.83
N PHE A 70 -0.45 12.93 2.18
CA PHE A 70 0.55 13.99 2.10
C PHE A 70 0.04 15.18 1.29
N ALA A 71 -0.48 14.94 0.07
CA ALA A 71 -1.00 15.99 -0.79
C ALA A 71 -2.17 16.76 -0.16
N LEU A 72 -3.03 16.07 0.59
CA LEU A 72 -4.15 16.67 1.33
C LEU A 72 -3.75 17.24 2.70
N ASN A 73 -2.46 17.19 3.08
CA ASN A 73 -1.94 17.61 4.39
C ASN A 73 -2.69 16.97 5.57
N LYS A 74 -3.11 15.71 5.44
CA LYS A 74 -3.79 14.95 6.52
C LYS A 74 -2.82 14.43 7.57
N PHE A 75 -1.60 14.12 7.16
CA PHE A 75 -0.48 13.77 8.04
C PHE A 75 0.83 14.14 7.34
N ASN A 76 1.90 14.28 8.12
CA ASN A 76 3.23 14.69 7.65
C ASN A 76 4.28 13.57 7.77
N ASN A 77 3.91 12.44 8.35
CA ASN A 77 4.80 11.29 8.55
C ASN A 77 4.07 10.01 8.20
N ILE A 78 4.76 9.10 7.51
CA ILE A 78 4.24 7.78 7.18
C ILE A 78 3.86 6.97 8.42
N LYS A 79 4.56 7.17 9.53
CA LYS A 79 4.27 6.49 10.79
C LYS A 79 2.83 6.75 11.25
N THR A 80 2.31 7.96 11.06
CA THR A 80 0.92 8.29 11.41
C THR A 80 -0.09 7.47 10.61
N LEU A 81 0.20 7.20 9.33
CA LEU A 81 -0.64 6.33 8.49
C LEU A 81 -0.55 4.88 8.95
N ILE A 82 0.65 4.39 9.26
CA ILE A 82 0.87 3.01 9.70
C ILE A 82 0.17 2.77 11.05
N ASP A 83 0.36 3.67 12.01
CA ASP A 83 -0.30 3.62 13.31
C ASP A 83 -1.84 3.64 13.15
N ALA A 84 -2.37 4.44 12.22
CA ALA A 84 -3.81 4.48 11.92
C ALA A 84 -4.35 3.20 11.24
N MET A 85 -3.47 2.44 10.58
CA MET A 85 -3.79 1.19 9.88
C MET A 85 -3.51 -0.07 10.70
N GLU A 86 -2.96 0.08 11.92
CA GLU A 86 -2.51 -1.04 12.77
C GLU A 86 -3.61 -2.08 13.02
N ASN A 87 -4.84 -1.64 13.31
CA ASN A 87 -5.98 -2.55 13.50
C ASN A 87 -6.26 -3.39 12.25
N ASN A 88 -6.28 -2.75 11.07
CA ASN A 88 -6.50 -3.45 9.80
C ASN A 88 -5.37 -4.44 9.51
N ARG A 89 -4.12 -4.04 9.77
CA ARG A 89 -2.96 -4.91 9.63
C ARG A 89 -3.07 -6.15 10.54
N LEU A 90 -3.48 -5.96 11.80
CA LEU A 90 -3.67 -7.06 12.74
C LEU A 90 -4.78 -8.01 12.30
N GLU A 91 -5.90 -7.49 11.80
CA GLU A 91 -7.00 -8.29 11.26
C GLU A 91 -6.56 -9.16 10.08
N GLU A 92 -5.80 -8.60 9.13
CA GLU A 92 -5.26 -9.34 7.99
C GLU A 92 -4.29 -10.44 8.43
N MET A 93 -3.42 -10.16 9.41
CA MET A 93 -2.52 -11.19 9.98
C MET A 93 -3.30 -12.31 10.68
N CYS A 94 -4.31 -11.97 11.48
CA CYS A 94 -5.20 -12.96 12.11
C CYS A 94 -5.93 -13.82 11.07
N GLN A 95 -6.40 -13.20 9.98
CA GLN A 95 -7.09 -13.93 8.91
C GLN A 95 -6.14 -14.86 8.16
N TYR A 96 -4.89 -14.42 7.93
CA TYR A 96 -3.85 -15.27 7.36
C TYR A 96 -3.64 -16.52 8.20
N ILE A 97 -3.45 -16.38 9.52
CA ILE A 97 -3.25 -17.51 10.45
C ILE A 97 -4.43 -18.47 10.39
N LYS A 98 -5.68 -17.96 10.47
CA LYS A 98 -6.88 -18.81 10.37
C LYS A 98 -6.96 -19.56 9.04
N ASN A 99 -6.61 -18.90 7.94
CA ASN A 99 -6.62 -19.53 6.62
C ASN A 99 -5.54 -20.60 6.51
N ASP A 100 -4.38 -20.39 7.12
CA ASP A 100 -3.27 -21.34 7.15
C ASP A 100 -3.62 -22.59 7.99
N GLU A 101 -4.17 -22.39 9.19
CA GLU A 101 -4.68 -23.47 10.03
C GLU A 101 -5.72 -24.33 9.29
N ASN A 102 -6.65 -23.70 8.56
CA ASN A 102 -7.66 -24.41 7.77
C ASN A 102 -7.07 -25.19 6.58
N ARG A 103 -5.93 -24.75 6.02
CA ARG A 103 -5.22 -25.50 4.97
C ARG A 103 -4.48 -26.71 5.52
N HIS A 104 -4.05 -26.66 6.77
CA HIS A 104 -3.36 -27.76 7.45
C HIS A 104 -4.30 -28.79 8.08
N ILE A 105 -5.61 -28.50 8.17
CA ILE A 105 -6.63 -29.40 8.70
C ILE A 105 -7.32 -30.24 7.60
N ASN A 106 -7.08 -29.95 6.31
CA ASN A 106 -7.56 -30.74 5.16
C ASN A 106 -6.43 -31.56 4.51
#